data_AF-A0A7S7IZK3-F1
#
_entry.id   AF-A0A7S7IZK3-F1
#
_cell.length_a   1.000
_cell.length_b   1.000
_cell.length_c   1.000
_cell.angle_alpha   90.00
_cell.angle_beta   90.00
_cell.angle_gamma   90.00
#
_symmetry.space_group_name_H-M   'P 1'
#
loop_
_entity.id
_entity.type
_entity.pdbx_description
1 polymer ?
#
loop_
_entity_poly.entity_id
_entity_poly.type
_entity_poly.pdbx_seq_one_letter_code
_entity_poly.pdbx_strand_id
1 'polypeptide(L)'
;METLDRRFLQTEDPFYQMTYTEEEQLQGACSNDPSAYFCLRFAGKEAVFKALNTSPDTVRRWNQIEILNRATGAPLVNLYGDVKNAAARAGIKNIHLSLSYDKEYAVAFCVTSE
;
A
#
# COMPACT_ATOMS: atom_id res chain seq x y z
N MET A 1 -4.90 17.79 9.74
CA MET A 1 -4.62 16.36 9.55
C MET A 1 -3.12 16.26 9.34
N GLU A 2 -2.40 15.69 10.29
CA GLU A 2 -0.93 15.72 10.35
C GLU A 2 -0.32 15.24 9.03
N THR A 3 0.48 16.08 8.39
CA THR A 3 1.51 15.61 7.46
C THR A 3 2.31 14.53 8.19
N LEU A 4 2.39 13.32 7.63
CA LEU A 4 3.25 12.24 8.14
C LEU A 4 4.63 12.85 8.45
N ASP A 5 4.89 13.07 9.74
CA ASP A 5 6.14 13.62 10.19
C ASP A 5 7.25 12.69 9.72
N ARG A 6 8.38 13.24 9.25
CA ARG A 6 9.55 12.45 8.85
C ARG A 6 10.00 11.47 9.93
N ARG A 7 9.60 11.71 11.19
CA ARG A 7 9.75 10.78 12.32
C ARG A 7 9.13 9.40 12.11
N PHE A 8 7.99 9.26 11.41
CA PHE A 8 7.30 7.98 11.22
C PHE A 8 7.85 7.11 10.07
N LEU A 9 8.85 7.61 9.34
CA LEU A 9 9.53 6.89 8.27
C LEU A 9 10.92 6.40 8.71
N GLN A 10 11.15 6.33 10.02
CA GLN A 10 12.33 5.71 10.58
C GLN A 10 12.25 4.19 10.41
N THR A 11 13.35 3.57 9.99
CA THR A 11 13.44 2.13 9.76
C THR A 11 13.21 1.31 11.03
N GLU A 12 13.43 1.92 12.20
CA GLU A 12 13.23 1.34 13.52
C GLU A 12 11.78 1.45 14.01
N ASP A 13 10.92 2.24 13.34
CA ASP A 13 9.54 2.44 13.75
C ASP A 13 8.71 1.15 13.53
N PRO A 14 8.03 0.63 14.56
CA PRO A 14 7.16 -0.53 14.42
C PRO A 14 6.06 -0.36 13.36
N PHE A 15 5.52 0.85 13.21
CA PHE A 15 4.56 1.16 12.15
C PHE A 15 5.19 0.95 10.77
N TYR A 16 6.39 1.47 10.56
CA TYR A 16 7.10 1.33 9.29
C TYR A 16 7.32 -0.16 8.93
N GLN A 17 7.79 -0.96 9.90
CA GLN A 17 8.06 -2.39 9.70
C GLN A 17 6.80 -3.24 9.52
N MET A 18 5.69 -2.89 10.19
CA MET A 18 4.42 -3.61 10.04
C MET A 18 3.66 -3.20 8.77
N THR A 19 3.96 -2.02 8.23
CA THR A 19 3.25 -1.44 7.09
C THR A 19 3.87 -1.79 5.77
N TYR A 20 5.18 -1.67 5.62
CA TYR A 20 5.87 -1.81 4.34
C TYR A 20 6.66 -3.11 4.25
N THR A 21 6.57 -3.80 3.12
CA THR A 21 7.41 -4.97 2.83
C THR A 21 8.87 -4.55 2.64
N GLU A 22 9.80 -5.51 2.74
CA GLU A 22 11.22 -5.23 2.49
C GLU A 22 11.45 -4.61 1.10
N GLU A 23 10.76 -5.09 0.08
CA GLU A 23 10.83 -4.54 -1.29
C GLU A 23 10.29 -3.12 -1.39
N GLU A 24 9.19 -2.80 -0.70
CA GLU A 24 8.68 -1.42 -0.64
C GLU A 24 9.66 -0.48 0.07
N GLN A 25 10.33 -0.96 1.12
CA GLN A 25 11.33 -0.21 1.86
C GLN A 25 12.56 0.07 0.98
N LEU A 26 13.03 -0.93 0.22
CA LEU A 26 14.15 -0.78 -0.70
C LEU A 26 13.83 0.20 -1.84
N GLN A 27 12.66 0.10 -2.47
CA GLN A 27 12.24 1.04 -3.51
C GLN A 27 12.04 2.46 -2.95
N GLY A 28 11.50 2.59 -1.74
CA GLY A 28 11.31 3.87 -1.08
C GLY A 28 12.62 4.55 -0.70
N ALA A 29 13.63 3.79 -0.25
CA ALA A 29 14.97 4.30 0.06
C ALA A 29 15.69 4.83 -1.20
N CYS A 30 15.42 4.23 -2.37
CA CYS A 30 15.96 4.66 -3.66
C CYS A 30 15.11 5.75 -4.36
N SER A 31 13.99 6.17 -3.77
CA SER A 31 13.10 7.19 -4.35
C SER A 31 13.68 8.59 -4.21
N ASN A 32 13.43 9.46 -5.20
CA ASN A 32 13.76 10.89 -5.12
C ASN A 32 13.07 11.60 -3.94
N ASP A 33 11.86 11.14 -3.60
CA ASP A 33 11.11 11.60 -2.44
C ASP A 33 10.58 10.37 -1.68
N PRO A 34 11.31 9.90 -0.64
CA PRO A 34 10.86 8.78 0.18
C PRO A 34 9.56 9.09 0.94
N SER A 35 9.34 10.34 1.34
CA SER A 35 8.13 10.70 2.11
C SER A 35 6.88 10.58 1.26
N ALA A 36 6.90 11.17 0.06
CA ALA A 36 5.83 11.01 -0.92
C ALA A 36 5.64 9.53 -1.28
N TYR A 37 6.75 8.78 -1.43
CA TYR A 37 6.71 7.37 -1.75
C TYR A 37 5.91 6.57 -0.73
N PHE A 38 6.23 6.69 0.56
CA PHE A 38 5.56 5.92 1.60
C PHE A 38 4.14 6.40 1.85
N CYS A 39 3.87 7.71 1.79
CA CYS A 39 2.50 8.24 1.89
C CYS A 39 1.57 7.66 0.81
N LEU A 40 2.03 7.58 -0.44
CA LEU A 40 1.28 6.98 -1.53
C LEU A 40 1.00 5.49 -1.30
N ARG A 41 1.94 4.75 -0.70
CA ARG A 41 1.81 3.30 -0.48
C ARG A 41 0.84 3.04 0.66
N PHE A 42 0.90 3.85 1.72
CA PHE A 42 -0.09 3.79 2.78
C PHE A 42 -1.51 4.09 2.25
N ALA A 43 -1.67 5.19 1.49
CA ALA A 43 -2.95 5.52 0.86
C ALA A 43 -3.44 4.41 -0.09
N GLY A 44 -2.53 3.83 -0.88
CA GLY A 44 -2.83 2.71 -1.76
C GLY A 44 -3.27 1.46 -1.01
N LYS A 45 -2.59 1.09 0.08
CA LYS A 45 -2.92 -0.08 0.90
C LYS A 45 -4.31 0.07 1.50
N GLU A 46 -4.63 1.26 2.00
CA GLU A 46 -5.97 1.62 2.50
C GLU A 46 -7.05 1.49 1.41
N ALA A 47 -6.79 2.01 0.21
CA ALA A 47 -7.73 1.92 -0.91
C ALA A 47 -7.97 0.47 -1.34
N VAL A 48 -6.91 -0.34 -1.42
CA VAL A 48 -7.01 -1.77 -1.74
C VAL A 48 -7.79 -2.51 -0.66
N PHE A 49 -7.43 -2.33 0.62
CA PHE A 49 -8.12 -2.97 1.74
C PHE A 49 -9.63 -2.72 1.69
N LYS A 50 -10.04 -1.47 1.46
CA LYS A 50 -11.46 -1.09 1.34
C LYS A 50 -12.13 -1.70 0.12
N ALA A 51 -11.44 -1.75 -1.02
CA ALA A 51 -11.99 -2.34 -2.25
C ALA A 51 -12.15 -3.86 -2.18
N LEU A 52 -11.35 -4.56 -1.36
CA LEU A 52 -11.50 -5.99 -1.13
C LEU A 52 -12.72 -6.34 -0.27
N ASN A 53 -13.31 -5.36 0.43
CA ASN A 53 -14.47 -5.53 1.31
C ASN A 53 -14.31 -6.70 2.31
N THR A 54 -13.11 -6.84 2.88
CA THR A 54 -12.78 -7.90 3.84
C THR A 54 -12.99 -7.43 5.28
N SER A 55 -13.17 -8.36 6.21
CA SER A 55 -13.25 -8.02 7.64
C SER A 55 -11.96 -7.31 8.08
N PRO A 56 -12.02 -6.25 8.92
CA PRO A 56 -10.85 -5.63 9.53
C PRO A 56 -9.90 -6.62 10.21
N ASP A 57 -10.42 -7.72 10.76
CA ASP A 57 -9.62 -8.77 11.41
C ASP A 57 -8.74 -9.56 10.43
N THR A 58 -8.97 -9.41 9.12
CA THR A 58 -8.20 -10.06 8.05
C THR A 58 -6.85 -9.39 7.84
N VAL A 59 -6.75 -8.07 8.03
CA VAL A 59 -5.48 -7.33 7.90
C VAL A 59 -4.84 -7.18 9.28
N ARG A 60 -4.22 -8.26 9.75
CA ARG A 60 -3.39 -8.19 10.97
C ARG A 60 -2.05 -7.48 10.75
N ARG A 61 -1.58 -7.45 9.49
CA ARG A 61 -0.36 -6.75 9.07
C ARG A 61 -0.59 -6.13 7.70
N TRP A 62 -0.33 -4.84 7.61
CA TRP A 62 -0.47 -4.04 6.38
C TRP A 62 0.51 -4.47 5.28
N ASN A 63 1.61 -5.12 5.64
CA ASN A 63 2.55 -5.73 4.70
C ASN A 63 1.99 -6.93 3.90
N GLN A 64 0.76 -7.39 4.18
CA GLN A 64 0.07 -8.37 3.33
C GLN A 64 -0.52 -7.76 2.05
N ILE A 65 -0.60 -6.44 1.96
CA ILE A 65 -0.91 -5.70 0.74
C ILE A 65 0.36 -4.98 0.33
N GLU A 66 1.02 -5.39 -0.73
CA GLU A 66 2.25 -4.76 -1.23
C GLU A 66 1.96 -3.95 -2.49
N ILE A 67 2.57 -2.77 -2.58
CA ILE A 67 2.43 -1.86 -3.71
C ILE A 67 3.80 -1.47 -4.25
N LEU A 68 4.19 -2.11 -5.35
CA LEU A 68 5.43 -1.83 -6.08
C LEU A 68 5.16 -1.01 -7.33
N ASN A 69 6.21 -0.50 -7.96
CA ASN A 69 6.11 0.08 -9.30
C ASN A 69 6.45 -0.96 -10.36
N ARG A 70 5.64 -1.06 -11.42
CA ARG A 70 6.02 -1.77 -12.65
C ARG A 70 7.16 -1.03 -13.34
N ALA A 71 7.84 -1.72 -14.28
CA ALA A 71 8.81 -1.09 -15.17
C ALA A 71 8.21 0.09 -15.98
N THR A 72 6.90 0.09 -16.20
CA THR A 72 6.17 1.19 -16.86
C THR A 72 5.84 2.37 -15.93
N GLY A 73 6.20 2.30 -14.65
CA GLY A 73 5.86 3.29 -13.62
C GLY A 73 4.47 3.13 -13.00
N ALA A 74 3.60 2.29 -13.57
CA ALA A 74 2.27 2.03 -13.01
C ALA A 74 2.35 1.20 -11.72
N PRO A 75 1.48 1.44 -10.71
CA PRO A 75 1.49 0.66 -9.48
C PRO A 75 1.05 -0.80 -9.73
N LEU A 76 1.68 -1.71 -9.01
CA LEU A 76 1.41 -3.15 -8.99
C LEU A 76 1.03 -3.54 -7.57
N VAL A 77 -0.15 -4.16 -7.42
CA VAL A 77 -0.62 -4.67 -6.12
C VAL A 77 -0.34 -6.17 -6.04
N ASN A 78 0.41 -6.58 -5.03
CA ASN A 78 0.59 -7.99 -4.66
C ASN A 78 -0.11 -8.26 -3.33
N LEU A 79 -0.87 -9.34 -3.26
CA LEU A 79 -1.53 -9.77 -2.02
C LEU A 79 -0.88 -11.03 -1.47
N TYR A 80 -0.73 -11.07 -0.15
CA TYR A 80 -0.17 -12.19 0.60
C TYR A 80 -1.11 -12.66 1.71
N GLY A 81 -0.81 -13.83 2.28
CA GLY A 81 -1.47 -14.33 3.48
C GLY A 81 -2.99 -14.36 3.43
N ASP A 82 -3.62 -13.91 4.52
CA ASP A 82 -5.07 -13.95 4.71
C ASP A 82 -5.80 -12.99 3.77
N VAL A 83 -5.17 -11.85 3.43
CA VAL A 83 -5.73 -10.89 2.47
C VAL A 83 -5.84 -11.51 1.08
N LYS A 84 -4.80 -12.23 0.62
CA LYS A 84 -4.85 -12.97 -0.65
C LYS A 84 -5.98 -14.00 -0.66
N ASN A 85 -6.08 -14.77 0.43
CA ASN A 85 -7.11 -15.81 0.56
C ASN A 85 -8.52 -15.20 0.57
N ALA A 86 -8.70 -14.05 1.22
CA ALA A 86 -9.97 -13.35 1.26
C ALA A 86 -10.36 -12.79 -0.11
N ALA A 87 -9.42 -12.17 -0.83
CA ALA A 87 -9.65 -11.68 -2.20
C ALA A 87 -10.06 -12.84 -3.15
N ALA A 88 -9.38 -13.99 -3.04
CA ALA A 88 -9.71 -15.17 -3.83
C ALA A 88 -11.11 -15.71 -3.52
N ARG A 89 -11.51 -15.77 -2.24
CA ARG A 89 -12.87 -16.18 -1.83
C ARG A 89 -13.94 -15.20 -2.31
N ALA A 90 -13.61 -13.92 -2.43
CA ALA A 90 -14.49 -12.88 -2.96
C ALA A 90 -14.56 -12.87 -4.50
N GLY A 91 -13.85 -13.77 -5.20
CA GLY A 91 -13.86 -13.85 -6.66
C GLY A 91 -13.04 -12.76 -7.37
N ILE A 92 -12.26 -11.97 -6.63
CA ILE A 92 -11.48 -10.85 -7.18
C ILE A 92 -10.27 -11.41 -7.95
N LYS A 93 -10.20 -11.11 -9.25
CA LYS A 93 -9.08 -11.50 -10.12
C LYS A 93 -8.15 -10.34 -10.45
N ASN A 94 -8.69 -9.13 -10.59
CA ASN A 94 -7.92 -7.95 -10.96
C ASN A 94 -8.06 -6.85 -9.90
N ILE A 95 -6.95 -6.16 -9.65
CA ILE A 95 -6.89 -4.97 -8.80
C ILE A 95 -6.22 -3.87 -9.61
N HIS A 96 -6.98 -2.80 -9.87
CA HIS A 96 -6.48 -1.61 -10.56
C HIS A 96 -6.35 -0.49 -9.54
N LEU A 97 -5.13 0.04 -9.44
CA LEU A 97 -4.79 1.09 -8.48
C LEU A 97 -4.26 2.31 -9.22
N SER A 98 -4.72 3.49 -8.80
CA SER A 98 -4.15 4.78 -9.20
C SER A 98 -3.68 5.52 -7.95
N LEU A 99 -2.52 6.16 -8.06
CA LEU A 99 -1.86 6.89 -6.97
C LEU A 99 -1.61 8.32 -7.42
N SER A 100 -1.94 9.28 -6.57
CA SER A 100 -1.66 10.71 -6.80
C SER A 100 -1.17 11.34 -5.52
N TYR A 101 -0.16 12.19 -5.63
CA TYR A 101 0.42 12.91 -4.51
C TYR A 101 0.52 14.38 -4.86
N ASP A 102 0.07 15.22 -3.95
CA ASP A 102 0.43 16.63 -3.88
C ASP A 102 1.12 16.87 -2.53
N LYS A 103 1.88 17.96 -2.41
CA LYS A 103 2.73 18.27 -1.25
C LYS A 103 2.01 18.08 0.09
N GLU A 104 0.70 18.33 0.14
CA GLU A 104 -0.11 18.26 1.35
C GLU A 104 -0.86 16.93 1.54
N TYR A 105 -1.07 16.14 0.49
CA TYR A 105 -1.89 14.92 0.59
C TYR A 105 -1.56 13.84 -0.45
N ALA A 106 -1.74 12.58 -0.04
CA ALA A 106 -1.73 11.42 -0.92
C ALA A 106 -3.17 10.91 -1.12
N VAL A 107 -3.53 10.61 -2.37
CA VAL A 107 -4.81 10.01 -2.75
C VAL A 107 -4.56 8.73 -3.51
N ALA A 108 -5.38 7.72 -3.22
CA ALA A 108 -5.40 6.48 -3.96
C ALA A 108 -6.83 6.13 -4.35
N PHE A 109 -6.98 5.59 -5.55
CA PHE A 109 -8.25 5.08 -6.06
C PHE A 109 -8.05 3.63 -6.52
N CYS A 110 -8.89 2.74 -6.00
CA CYS A 110 -8.81 1.31 -6.26
C CYS A 110 -10.15 0.80 -6.79
N VAL A 111 -10.09 0.00 -7.86
CA VAL A 111 -11.23 -0.79 -8.35
C VAL A 111 -10.81 -2.24 -8.52
N THR A 112 -11.73 -3.14 -8.23
CA THR A 112 -11.54 -4.59 -8.35
C THR A 112 -12.47 -5.14 -9.42
N SER A 113 -12.05 -6.21 -10.09
CA SER A 113 -12.91 -6.97 -11.00
C SER A 113 -12.77 -8.46 -10.77
N GLU A 114 -13.82 -9.18 -11.15
CA GLU A 114 -13.82 -10.62 -11.36
C GLU A 114 -13.00 -11.03 -12.58
#